data_AF-A0A7J9SV30-F1
#
_entry.id   AF-A0A7J9SV30-F1
#
_cell.length_a   1.000
_cell.length_b   1.000
_cell.length_c   1.000
_cell.angle_alpha   90.00
_cell.angle_beta   90.00
_cell.angle_gamma   90.00
#
_symmetry.space_group_name_H-M   'P 1'
#
loop_
_entity.id
_entity.type
_entity.pdbx_description
1 polymer ?
#
loop_
_entity_poly.entity_id
_entity_poly.type
_entity_poly.pdbx_seq_one_letter_code
_entity_poly.pdbx_strand_id
1 'polypeptide(L)' 'MKITHVQSVLPEEDIITLKIKTGESSTKEAISKAVYHYLDCQFVE' A
#
# COMPACT_ATOMS: atom_id res chain seq x y z
N MET A 1 -2.72 -21.28 8.85
CA MET A 1 -2.53 -19.85 8.55
C MET A 1 -3.70 -19.09 9.15
N LYS A 2 -3.47 -18.25 10.17
CA LYS A 2 -4.53 -17.44 10.80
C LYS A 2 -4.56 -16.10 10.07
N ILE A 3 -5.62 -15.84 9.31
CA ILE A 3 -5.75 -14.61 8.52
C ILE A 3 -6.48 -13.58 9.38
N THR A 4 -5.80 -12.50 9.71
CA THR A 4 -6.41 -11.35 10.40
C THR A 4 -6.93 -10.39 9.35
N HIS A 5 -8.25 -10.21 9.29
CA HIS A 5 -8.85 -9.19 8.42
C HIS A 5 -8.77 -7.83 9.12
N VAL A 6 -8.12 -6.86 8.48
CA VAL A 6 -8.01 -5.48 8.97
C VAL A 6 -8.59 -4.56 7.92
N GLN A 7 -9.44 -3.62 8.36
CA GLN A 7 -9.97 -2.55 7.52
C GLN A 7 -9.42 -1.23 8.02
N SER A 8 -8.83 -0.46 7.10
CA SER A 8 -8.37 0.89 7.35
C SER A 8 -9.05 1.82 6.36
N VAL A 9 -9.49 2.97 6.85
CA VAL A 9 -9.99 4.04 5.99
C VAL A 9 -8.76 4.75 5.41
N LEU A 10 -8.69 4.80 4.08
CA LEU A 10 -7.65 5.52 3.36
C LEU A 10 -8.32 6.67 2.60
N PRO A 11 -7.87 7.92 2.78
CA PRO A 11 -8.39 9.05 2.01
C PRO A 11 -8.23 8.83 0.50
N GLU A 12 -9.18 9.32 -0.28
CA GLU A 12 -9.20 9.09 -1.73
C GLU A 12 -8.00 9.75 -2.41
N GLU A 13 -7.64 10.95 -1.97
CA GLU A 13 -6.48 11.71 -2.43
C GLU A 13 -5.15 10.97 -2.21
N ASP A 14 -5.04 10.23 -1.11
CA ASP A 14 -3.86 9.44 -0.78
C ASP A 14 -3.78 8.21 -1.68
N ILE A 15 -4.91 7.57 -1.97
CA ILE A 15 -4.99 6.45 -2.92
C ILE A 15 -4.62 6.90 -4.33
N ILE A 16 -5.13 8.05 -4.78
CA ILE A 16 -4.80 8.62 -6.10
C ILE A 16 -3.30 8.92 -6.17
N THR A 17 -2.76 9.60 -5.16
CA THR A 17 -1.33 9.91 -5.07
C THR A 17 -0.48 8.64 -5.07
N LEU A 18 -0.90 7.61 -4.33
CA LEU A 18 -0.21 6.32 -4.28
C LEU A 18 -0.18 5.65 -5.65
N LYS A 19 -1.33 5.59 -6.34
CA LYS A 19 -1.43 5.03 -7.71
C LYS A 19 -0.49 5.71 -8.68
N ILE A 20 -0.41 7.04 -8.63
CA ILE A 20 0.51 7.82 -9.46
C ILE A 20 1.96 7.45 -9.14
N LYS A 21 2.33 7.39 -7.86
CA LYS A 21 3.70 7.03 -7.42
C LYS A 21 4.09 5.61 -7.81
N THR A 22 3.16 4.65 -7.71
CA THR A 22 3.43 3.24 -8.02
C THR A 22 3.32 2.93 -9.52
N GLY A 23 2.67 3.79 -10.30
CA GLY A 23 2.30 3.57 -11.69
C GLY A 23 1.15 2.58 -11.89
N GLU A 24 0.36 2.32 -10.85
CA GLU A 24 -0.68 1.28 -10.84
C GLU A 24 -2.08 1.89 -10.95
N SER A 25 -2.98 1.29 -11.75
CA SER A 25 -4.39 1.71 -11.83
C SER A 25 -5.26 1.09 -10.73
N SER A 26 -4.86 -0.09 -10.25
CA SER A 26 -5.53 -0.86 -9.20
C SER A 26 -5.10 -0.42 -7.81
N THR A 27 -6.07 -0.09 -6.94
CA THR A 27 -5.81 0.25 -5.54
C THR A 27 -5.11 -0.89 -4.80
N LYS A 28 -5.52 -2.13 -5.09
CA LYS A 28 -4.96 -3.33 -4.45
C LYS A 28 -3.47 -3.51 -4.82
N GLU A 29 -3.11 -3.33 -6.09
CA GLU A 29 -1.72 -3.47 -6.53
C GLU A 29 -0.84 -2.32 -6.02
N ALA A 30 -1.36 -1.09 -6.02
CA ALA A 30 -0.67 0.07 -5.47
C ALA A 30 -0.33 -0.11 -3.98
N ILE A 31 -1.30 -0.57 -3.18
CA ILE A 31 -1.09 -0.87 -1.75
C ILE A 31 -0.11 -2.03 -1.58
N SER A 32 -0.27 -3.12 -2.32
CA SER A 32 0.62 -4.29 -2.27
C SER A 32 2.09 -3.88 -2.47
N LYS A 33 2.37 -3.10 -3.52
CA LYS A 33 3.71 -2.60 -3.84
C LYS A 33 4.28 -1.71 -2.75
N ALA A 34 3.47 -0.83 -2.17
CA ALA A 34 3.88 0.02 -1.06
C ALA A 34 4.22 -0.80 0.19
N VAL A 35 3.40 -1.79 0.53
CA VAL A 35 3.64 -2.68 1.68
C VAL A 35 4.95 -3.44 1.49
N TYR A 36 5.16 -4.07 0.33
CA TYR A 36 6.42 -4.77 0.06
C TYR A 36 7.63 -3.82 0.07
N HIS A 37 7.48 -2.61 -0.47
CA HIS A 37 8.53 -1.60 -0.38
C HIS A 37 8.91 -1.27 1.07
N TYR A 38 7.92 -1.09 1.96
CA TYR A 38 8.18 -0.86 3.39
C TYR A 38 8.79 -2.07 4.09
N LEU A 39 8.38 -3.29 3.76
CA LEU A 39 8.92 -4.52 4.34
C LEU A 39 10.35 -4.80 3.90
N ASP A 40 10.69 -4.48 2.65
CA ASP A 40 12.03 -4.67 2.07
C ASP A 40 12.99 -3.51 2.43
N CYS A 41 12.47 -2.38 2.89
CA CYS A 41 13.29 -1.24 3.30
C CYS A 41 14.06 -1.59 4.59
N GLN A 42 15.38 -1.74 4.49
CA GLN A 42 16.27 -1.99 5.64
C GLN A 42 16.40 -0.80 6.60
N PHE A 43 15.77 0.33 6.28
CA PHE A 43 15.79 1.57 7.04
C PHE A 43 14.37 1.92 7.46
N VAL A 44 13.87 1.25 8.49
CA VAL A 44 12.68 1.69 9.22
C VAL A 44 13.17 2.05 10.62
N GLU A 45 13.54 3.32 10.82
CA GLU A 45 13.70 3.95 12.14
C GLU A 45 12.38 4.61 12.55
#